data_AF-A0A239KE69-F1
#
_entry.id   AF-A0A239KE69-F1
#
_cell.length_a   1.000
_cell.length_b   1.000
_cell.length_c   1.000
_cell.angle_alpha   90.00
_cell.angle_beta   90.00
_cell.angle_gamma   90.00
#
_symmetry.space_group_name_H-M   'P 1'
#
loop_
_entity.id
_entity.type
_entity.pdbx_description
1 polymer ?
#
loop_
_entity_poly.entity_id
_entity_poly.type
_entity_poly.pdbx_seq_one_letter_code
_entity_poly.pdbx_strand_id
1 'polypeptide(L)' 'MVLKRLVIGQSNIEIARDLLLSNKTVSTYKTRLIMKLNATSLVDLIEIAKRNNI' A
#
# COMPACT_ATOMS: atom_id res chain seq x y z
N MET A 1 5.50 6.31 -2.19
CA MET A 1 6.45 5.51 -1.39
C MET A 1 5.80 4.28 -0.77
N VAL A 2 4.79 4.41 0.10
CA VAL A 2 4.07 3.23 0.66
C VAL A 2 3.22 2.51 -0.39
N LEU A 3 2.47 3.25 -1.23
CA LEU A 3 1.64 2.67 -2.31
C LEU A 3 2.45 1.80 -3.27
N LYS A 4 3.52 2.34 -3.88
CA LYS A 4 4.40 1.57 -4.79
C LYS A 4 4.88 0.27 -4.13
N ARG A 5 5.36 0.34 -2.90
CA ARG A 5 5.86 -0.85 -2.18
C ARG A 5 4.77 -1.88 -1.89
N LEU A 6 3.58 -1.44 -1.49
CA LEU A 6 2.40 -2.30 -1.33
C LEU A 6 2.00 -2.95 -2.67
N VAL A 7 2.09 -2.20 -3.76
CA VAL A 7 1.69 -2.62 -5.11
C VAL A 7 2.67 -3.63 -5.70
N ILE A 8 3.96 -3.50 -5.37
CA ILE A 8 5.02 -4.45 -5.76
C ILE A 8 4.91 -5.76 -4.93
N GLY A 9 4.02 -5.82 -3.94
CA GLY A 9 3.79 -7.00 -3.11
C GLY A 9 4.67 -7.09 -1.87
N GLN A 10 5.35 -6.00 -1.47
CA GLN A 10 6.11 -5.98 -0.22
C GLN A 10 5.17 -6.10 0.99
N SER A 11 5.61 -6.85 1.99
CA SER A 11 4.88 -7.02 3.23
C SER A 11 4.88 -5.73 4.07
N ASN A 12 3.84 -5.51 4.88
CA ASN A 12 3.76 -4.34 5.75
C ASN A 12 5.01 -4.17 6.65
N ILE A 13 5.62 -5.29 7.05
CA ILE A 13 6.83 -5.33 7.89
C ILE A 13 8.05 -4.81 7.12
N GLU A 14 8.23 -5.21 5.87
CA GLU A 14 9.33 -4.73 5.02
C GLU A 14 9.16 -3.23 4.72
N ILE A 15 7.94 -2.82 4.40
CA ILE A 15 7.62 -1.40 4.16
C ILE A 15 7.87 -0.55 5.41
N ALA A 16 7.50 -1.08 6.58
CA ALA A 16 7.75 -0.45 7.86
C ALA A 16 9.25 -0.31 8.13
N ARG A 17 10.07 -1.34 7.86
CA ARG A 17 11.53 -1.27 7.98
C ARG A 17 12.15 -0.28 7.01
N ASP A 18 11.78 -0.35 5.74
CA ASP A 18 12.35 0.48 4.67
C ASP A 18 12.02 1.96 4.82
N LEU A 19 10.91 2.29 5.48
CA LEU A 19 10.49 3.68 5.74
C LEU A 19 10.74 4.13 7.17
N LEU A 20 11.33 3.28 8.02
CA LEU A 20 11.51 3.54 9.46
C LEU A 20 10.19 3.91 10.15
N LEU A 21 9.09 3.27 9.73
CA LEU A 21 7.74 3.48 10.25
C LEU A 21 7.29 2.31 11.11
N SER A 22 6.30 2.53 11.97
CA SER A 22 5.64 1.43 12.66
C SER A 22 4.72 0.65 11.71
N ASN A 23 4.58 -0.65 11.95
CA ASN A 23 3.62 -1.50 11.22
C ASN A 23 2.18 -0.95 11.31
N LYS A 24 1.85 -0.34 12.45
CA LYS A 24 0.55 0.31 12.71
C LYS A 24 0.35 1.54 11.82
N THR A 25 1.43 2.29 11.58
CA THR A 25 1.45 3.43 10.66
C THR A 25 1.20 2.94 9.23
N VAL A 26 1.91 1.90 8.77
CA VAL A 26 1.72 1.32 7.43
C VAL A 26 0.30 0.78 7.24
N SER A 27 -0.26 0.08 8.24
CA SER A 27 -1.67 -0.37 8.21
C SER A 27 -2.65 0.81 8.12
N THR A 28 -2.41 1.90 8.85
CA THR A 28 -3.24 3.12 8.75
C THR A 28 -3.17 3.71 7.34
N TYR A 29 -1.98 3.79 6.76
CA TYR A 29 -1.80 4.24 5.38
C TYR A 29 -2.53 3.34 4.39
N LYS A 30 -2.44 2.02 4.55
CA LYS A 30 -3.15 1.03 3.70
C LYS A 30 -4.66 1.26 3.72
N THR A 31 -5.28 1.37 4.90
CA THR A 31 -6.72 1.61 5.01
C THR A 31 -7.14 2.93 4.38
N ARG A 32 -6.40 4.02 4.67
CA ARG A 32 -6.69 5.34 4.07
C ARG A 32 -6.55 5.33 2.55
N LEU A 33 -5.59 4.59 2.02
CA LEU A 33 -5.31 4.50 0.60
C LEU A 33 -6.39 3.68 -0.13
N ILE A 34 -6.84 2.58 0.48
CA ILE A 34 -7.97 1.77 0.02
C ILE A 34 -9.25 2.63 -0.04
N MET A 35 -9.55 3.38 1.03
CA MET A 35 -10.69 4.30 1.05
C MET A 35 -10.57 5.42 0.01
N LYS A 36 -9.38 6.01 -0.16
CA LYS A 36 -9.13 7.11 -1.10
C LYS A 36 -9.27 6.68 -2.57
N LEU A 37 -8.87 5.44 -2.87
CA LEU A 37 -8.94 4.87 -4.23
C LEU A 37 -10.22 4.07 -4.47
N ASN A 38 -11.13 4.04 -3.49
CA ASN A 38 -12.36 3.25 -3.49
C ASN A 38 -12.11 1.77 -3.87
N ALA A 39 -10.97 1.22 -3.43
CA ALA A 39 -10.58 -0.16 -3.66
C ALA A 39 -11.24 -1.05 -2.61
N THR A 40 -11.59 -2.29 -2.96
CA THR A 40 -12.19 -3.27 -2.03
C THR A 40 -11.17 -4.23 -1.45
N SER A 41 -10.06 -4.45 -2.16
CA SER A 41 -8.98 -5.34 -1.72
C SER A 41 -7.60 -4.79 -2.05
N LEU A 42 -6.56 -5.39 -1.45
CA LEU A 42 -5.16 -5.14 -1.83
C LEU A 42 -4.95 -5.45 -3.32
N VAL A 43 -5.62 -6.47 -3.85
CA VAL A 43 -5.55 -6.87 -5.26
C VAL A 43 -6.06 -5.74 -6.17
N ASP A 44 -7.22 -5.15 -5.85
CA ASP A 44 -7.74 -3.98 -6.58
C ASP A 44 -6.76 -2.81 -6.52
N LEU A 45 -6.14 -2.59 -5.37
CA LEU A 45 -5.13 -1.54 -5.21
C LEU A 45 -3.91 -1.77 -6.12
N ILE A 46 -3.46 -3.02 -6.25
CA ILE A 46 -2.37 -3.43 -7.15
C ILE A 46 -2.80 -3.22 -8.61
N GLU A 47 -4.03 -3.59 -8.97
CA GLU A 47 -4.55 -3.45 -10.33
C GLU A 47 -4.73 -1.99 -10.73
N ILE A 48 -5.26 -1.15 -9.83
CA ILE A 48 -5.36 0.30 -10.02
C ILE A 48 -3.97 0.90 -10.21
N ALA A 49 -2.99 0.52 -9.39
CA ALA A 49 -1.64 1.05 -9.52
C ALA A 49 -0.94 0.59 -10.81
N LYS A 50 -1.11 -0.67 -11.21
CA LYS A 50 -0.66 -1.18 -12.51
C LYS A 50 -1.30 -0.41 -13.67
N ARG A 51 -2.62 -0.19 -13.63
CA ARG A 51 -3.34 0.62 -14.64
C ARG A 51 -2.82 2.06 -14.71
N ASN A 52 -2.41 2.62 -13.58
CA ASN A 52 -1.86 3.97 -13.50
C ASN A 52 -0.34 4.04 -13.77
N ASN A 53 0.31 2.95 -14.19
CA ASN A 53 1.78 2.87 -14.42
C ASN A 53 2.61 3.33 -13.20
N ILE A 54 2.14 3.01 -11.99
CA ILE A 54 2.81 3.36 -10.72
C ILE A 54 3.73 2.24 -10.26
#